data_AF-S6DRL3-F1
#
_entry.id   AF-S6DRL3-F1
#
_cell.length_a   1.000
_cell.length_b   1.000
_cell.length_c   1.000
_cell.angle_alpha   90.00
_cell.angle_beta   90.00
_cell.angle_gamma   90.00
#
_symmetry.space_group_name_H-M   'P 1'
#
loop_
_entity.id
_entity.type
_entity.pdbx_description
1 polymer ?
#
loop_
_entity_poly.entity_id
_entity_poly.type
_entity_poly.pdbx_seq_one_letter_code
_entity_poly.pdbx_strand_id
1 'polypeptide(L)'
;MILAVGRGPLADLIRREKLGLVAFPEFFDNKKLLLQGRVREYVRALFKNYKHIRYALYPDYYYKELDLPRSITYVYPVHKLSEADFVKELQRRYTIIPGYASDPRFRDYNITDFMETFKGPKWYLGISTWRELREAILFNFDYGDITGFLLGKFSQIKDRKYVRARVTELLKYVNSPYKQTTLYDFVKLGGNHAFL
;
A
#
# COMPACT_ATOMS: atom_id res chain seq x y z
N MET A 1 4.89 -5.02 7.81
CA MET A 1 4.10 -4.30 6.79
C MET A 1 3.11 -5.27 6.18
N ILE A 2 1.84 -4.88 6.03
CA ILE A 2 0.81 -5.68 5.34
C ILE A 2 0.82 -5.32 3.86
N LEU A 3 0.80 -6.33 2.99
CA LEU A 3 0.81 -6.12 1.54
C LEU A 3 -0.53 -6.52 0.90
N ALA A 4 -0.98 -5.71 -0.04
CA ALA A 4 -2.22 -5.89 -0.77
C ALA A 4 -2.02 -6.03 -2.29
N VAL A 5 -2.98 -6.66 -2.97
CA VAL A 5 -3.04 -6.76 -4.44
C VAL A 5 -4.41 -6.41 -4.95
N GLY A 6 -4.47 -5.42 -5.84
CA GLY A 6 -5.69 -4.95 -6.49
C GLY A 6 -6.30 -5.98 -7.45
N ARG A 7 -7.42 -5.62 -8.08
CA ARG A 7 -8.18 -6.54 -8.93
C ARG A 7 -7.36 -7.03 -10.14
N GLY A 8 -7.27 -8.35 -10.31
CA GLY A 8 -6.67 -8.98 -11.48
C GLY A 8 -6.41 -10.49 -11.30
N PRO A 9 -5.87 -11.18 -12.32
CA PRO A 9 -5.60 -12.63 -12.24
C PRO A 9 -4.70 -13.03 -11.06
N LEU A 10 -3.78 -12.13 -10.67
CA LEU A 10 -2.90 -12.33 -9.53
C LEU A 10 -3.68 -12.36 -8.20
N ALA A 11 -4.67 -11.48 -8.02
CA ALA A 11 -5.49 -11.47 -6.81
C ALA A 11 -6.31 -12.76 -6.66
N ASP A 12 -6.86 -13.28 -7.75
CA ASP A 12 -7.59 -14.56 -7.72
C ASP A 12 -6.68 -15.72 -7.32
N LEU A 13 -5.45 -15.75 -7.82
CA LEU A 13 -4.45 -16.75 -7.45
C LEU A 13 -4.07 -16.64 -5.97
N ILE A 14 -3.73 -15.43 -5.50
CA ILE A 14 -3.38 -15.16 -4.10
C ILE A 14 -4.49 -15.60 -3.15
N ARG A 15 -5.74 -15.24 -3.47
CA ARG A 15 -6.91 -15.57 -2.65
C ARG A 15 -7.17 -17.08 -2.61
N ARG A 16 -7.17 -17.74 -3.78
CA ARG A 16 -7.41 -19.18 -3.87
C ARG A 16 -6.35 -20.00 -3.14
N GLU A 17 -5.09 -19.56 -3.19
CA GLU A 17 -3.98 -20.25 -2.56
C GLU A 17 -3.65 -19.75 -1.15
N LYS A 18 -4.41 -18.76 -0.63
CA LYS A 18 -4.23 -18.17 0.71
C LYS A 18 -2.79 -17.70 0.97
N LEU A 19 -2.19 -17.01 0.01
CA LEU A 19 -0.77 -16.65 0.03
C LEU A 19 -0.39 -15.50 0.97
N GLY A 20 -1.14 -15.25 2.05
CA GLY A 20 -0.80 -14.28 3.10
C GLY A 20 -0.81 -12.80 2.71
N LEU A 21 -1.22 -12.46 1.48
CA LEU A 21 -1.45 -11.08 1.03
C LEU A 21 -2.94 -10.75 1.08
N VAL A 22 -3.27 -9.50 1.35
CA VAL A 22 -4.64 -8.98 1.19
C VAL A 22 -4.94 -8.90 -0.30
N ALA A 23 -6.03 -9.51 -0.78
CA ALA A 23 -6.35 -9.53 -2.20
C ALA A 23 -7.79 -9.10 -2.46
N PHE A 24 -8.06 -8.60 -3.66
CA PHE A 24 -9.43 -8.32 -4.09
C PHE A 24 -10.38 -9.52 -3.80
N PRO A 25 -11.56 -9.30 -3.19
CA PRO A 25 -12.21 -8.01 -2.89
C PRO A 25 -11.82 -7.37 -1.54
N GLU A 26 -11.01 -8.02 -0.69
CA GLU A 26 -10.61 -7.49 0.62
C GLU A 26 -9.86 -6.15 0.49
N PHE A 27 -9.04 -6.01 -0.56
CA PHE A 27 -8.53 -4.73 -1.03
C PHE A 27 -9.29 -4.28 -2.28
N PHE A 28 -10.16 -3.29 -2.11
CA PHE A 28 -11.02 -2.75 -3.16
C PHE A 28 -10.32 -1.58 -3.88
N ASP A 29 -9.50 -1.95 -4.85
CA ASP A 29 -8.80 -1.03 -5.76
C ASP A 29 -9.42 -1.12 -7.16
N ASN A 30 -10.63 -0.54 -7.32
CA ASN A 30 -11.31 -0.54 -8.61
C ASN A 30 -10.86 0.66 -9.46
N LYS A 31 -9.57 0.67 -9.86
CA LYS A 31 -8.98 1.72 -10.70
C LYS A 31 -9.81 2.05 -11.92
N LYS A 32 -10.50 1.07 -12.53
CA LYS A 32 -11.34 1.31 -13.71
C LYS A 32 -12.46 2.32 -13.43
N LEU A 33 -13.17 2.20 -12.31
CA LEU A 33 -14.26 3.14 -11.98
C LEU A 33 -13.71 4.49 -11.54
N LEU A 34 -12.57 4.49 -10.83
CA LEU A 34 -11.90 5.72 -10.39
C LEU A 34 -11.38 6.53 -11.57
N LEU A 35 -10.64 5.90 -12.49
CA LEU A 35 -10.10 6.54 -13.70
C LEU A 35 -11.19 7.00 -14.69
N GLN A 36 -12.36 6.35 -14.69
CA GLN A 36 -13.49 6.74 -15.53
C GLN A 36 -14.35 7.85 -14.89
N GLY A 37 -13.99 8.36 -13.71
CA GLY A 37 -14.78 9.37 -12.99
C GLY A 37 -16.16 8.87 -12.53
N ARG A 38 -16.37 7.56 -12.49
CA ARG A 38 -17.67 6.92 -12.17
C ARG A 38 -17.83 6.74 -10.66
N VAL A 39 -17.63 7.82 -9.90
CA VAL A 39 -17.61 7.81 -8.42
C VAL A 39 -18.91 7.26 -7.84
N ARG A 40 -20.08 7.59 -8.42
CA ARG A 40 -21.38 7.06 -7.96
C ARG A 40 -21.44 5.53 -8.03
N GLU A 41 -20.88 4.95 -9.08
CA GLU A 41 -20.86 3.49 -9.24
C GLU A 41 -19.83 2.83 -8.36
N TYR A 42 -18.70 3.50 -8.15
CA TYR A 42 -17.70 3.08 -7.18
C TYR A 42 -18.32 2.97 -5.77
N VAL A 43 -19.04 4.00 -5.33
CA VAL A 43 -19.74 4.01 -4.02
C VAL A 43 -20.81 2.92 -3.96
N ARG A 44 -21.64 2.76 -5.01
CA ARG A 44 -22.63 1.65 -5.06
C ARG A 44 -21.97 0.28 -4.95
N ALA A 45 -20.82 0.08 -5.62
CA ALA A 45 -20.08 -1.17 -5.55
C ALA A 45 -19.47 -1.40 -4.16
N LEU A 46 -19.00 -0.36 -3.47
CA LEU A 46 -18.58 -0.43 -2.07
C LEU A 46 -19.74 -0.89 -1.17
N PHE A 47 -20.88 -0.19 -1.19
CA PHE A 47 -22.04 -0.57 -0.37
C PHE A 47 -22.58 -1.97 -0.66
N LYS A 48 -22.47 -2.45 -1.90
CA LYS A 48 -22.88 -3.81 -2.24
C LYS A 48 -21.96 -4.89 -1.61
N ASN A 49 -20.68 -4.56 -1.40
CA ASN A 49 -19.65 -5.55 -1.03
C ASN A 49 -18.96 -5.26 0.30
N TYR A 50 -19.36 -4.23 1.05
CA TYR A 50 -18.61 -3.69 2.20
C TYR A 50 -18.25 -4.74 3.26
N LYS A 51 -19.07 -5.78 3.45
CA LYS A 51 -18.81 -6.88 4.39
C LYS A 51 -17.59 -7.73 4.03
N HIS A 52 -17.13 -7.67 2.78
CA HIS A 52 -15.97 -8.40 2.26
C HIS A 52 -14.78 -7.50 2.00
N ILE A 53 -14.89 -6.20 2.27
CA ILE A 53 -13.85 -5.20 2.01
C ILE A 53 -13.27 -4.76 3.35
N ARG A 54 -11.95 -4.86 3.47
CA ARG A 54 -11.22 -4.36 4.64
C ARG A 54 -10.53 -3.04 4.33
N TYR A 55 -9.96 -2.94 3.13
CA TYR A 55 -9.26 -1.77 2.63
C TYR A 55 -9.85 -1.34 1.29
N ALA A 56 -10.01 -0.04 1.07
CA ALA A 56 -10.46 0.49 -0.22
C ALA A 56 -9.68 1.76 -0.58
N LEU A 57 -9.37 1.95 -1.87
CA LEU A 57 -8.80 3.23 -2.31
C LEU A 57 -9.88 4.31 -2.28
N TYR A 58 -9.56 5.46 -1.72
CA TYR A 58 -10.39 6.64 -1.90
C TYR A 58 -10.27 7.13 -3.36
N PRO A 59 -11.33 7.67 -3.98
CA PRO A 59 -11.24 8.16 -5.35
C PRO A 59 -10.17 9.24 -5.55
N ASP A 60 -9.31 9.04 -6.55
CA ASP A 60 -8.28 10.02 -6.94
C ASP A 60 -8.91 11.38 -7.26
N TYR A 61 -8.20 12.46 -6.90
CA TYR A 61 -8.59 13.86 -7.17
C TYR A 61 -10.00 14.25 -6.70
N TYR A 62 -10.57 13.53 -5.73
CA TYR A 62 -11.91 13.77 -5.22
C TYR A 62 -11.85 14.51 -3.87
N TYR A 63 -11.96 15.83 -3.91
CA TYR A 63 -11.81 16.73 -2.75
C TYR A 63 -13.13 17.02 -2.01
N LYS A 64 -14.03 16.05 -1.97
CA LYS A 64 -15.33 16.20 -1.33
C LYS A 64 -15.61 14.99 -0.49
N GLU A 65 -16.19 15.19 0.68
CA GLU A 65 -16.62 14.07 1.49
C GLU A 65 -17.66 13.22 0.74
N LEU A 66 -17.49 11.90 0.80
CA LEU A 66 -18.42 10.90 0.28
C LEU A 66 -19.10 10.22 1.46
N ASP A 67 -20.36 9.86 1.31
CA ASP A 67 -21.01 8.94 2.24
C ASP A 67 -20.53 7.51 1.92
N LEU A 68 -19.75 6.94 2.83
CA LEU A 68 -19.03 5.69 2.63
C LEU A 68 -19.27 4.72 3.81
N PRO A 69 -19.20 3.39 3.59
CA PRO A 69 -19.27 2.43 4.69
C PRO A 69 -18.16 2.66 5.74
N ARG A 70 -18.54 2.94 6.99
CA ARG A 70 -17.58 3.26 8.07
C ARG A 70 -16.73 2.08 8.56
N SER A 71 -17.14 0.85 8.24
CA SER A 71 -16.42 -0.37 8.64
C SER A 71 -15.17 -0.66 7.79
N ILE A 72 -14.95 0.11 6.72
CA ILE A 72 -13.83 -0.06 5.79
C ILE A 72 -12.73 0.95 6.18
N THR A 73 -11.48 0.52 6.10
CA THR A 73 -10.33 1.43 6.14
C THR A 73 -10.06 1.96 4.74
N TYR A 74 -10.10 3.28 4.56
CA TYR A 74 -9.83 3.90 3.26
C TYR A 74 -8.38 4.34 3.17
N VAL A 75 -7.78 4.12 2.00
CA VAL A 75 -6.45 4.61 1.67
C VAL A 75 -6.65 5.85 0.81
N TYR A 76 -6.25 7.01 1.31
CA TYR A 76 -6.36 8.28 0.58
C TYR A 76 -5.07 8.53 -0.21
N PRO A 77 -5.09 8.49 -1.56
CA PRO A 77 -3.92 8.82 -2.36
C PRO A 77 -3.61 10.31 -2.22
N VAL A 78 -2.48 10.63 -1.59
CA VAL A 78 -2.04 12.01 -1.44
C VAL A 78 -1.24 12.39 -2.68
N HIS A 79 -1.67 13.45 -3.34
CA HIS A 79 -1.04 14.04 -4.51
C HIS A 79 -0.35 15.37 -4.16
N LYS A 80 -0.83 16.07 -3.13
CA LYS A 80 -0.23 17.32 -2.64
C LYS A 80 -0.21 17.38 -1.13
N LEU A 81 0.83 17.94 -0.53
CA LEU A 81 0.88 18.09 0.95
C LEU A 81 -0.23 19.01 1.48
N SER A 82 -0.74 19.94 0.65
CA SER A 82 -1.89 20.77 0.99
C SER A 82 -3.18 19.97 1.25
N GLU A 83 -3.24 18.70 0.83
CA GLU A 83 -4.39 17.81 1.09
C GLU A 83 -4.40 17.28 2.53
N ALA A 84 -3.37 17.56 3.33
CA ALA A 84 -3.27 17.08 4.71
C ALA A 84 -4.47 17.46 5.58
N ASP A 85 -5.01 18.67 5.42
CA ASP A 85 -6.17 19.11 6.20
C ASP A 85 -7.45 18.42 5.76
N PHE A 86 -7.60 18.12 4.47
CA PHE A 86 -8.71 17.32 3.97
C PHE A 86 -8.63 15.87 4.47
N VAL A 87 -7.44 15.27 4.50
CA VAL A 87 -7.22 13.95 5.10
C VAL A 87 -7.64 13.95 6.57
N LYS A 88 -7.25 14.96 7.35
CA LYS A 88 -7.66 15.10 8.76
C LYS A 88 -9.17 15.26 8.91
N GLU A 89 -9.82 15.98 8.01
CA GLU A 89 -11.28 16.12 8.00
C GLU A 89 -11.96 14.77 7.79
N LEU A 90 -11.53 13.99 6.78
CA LEU A 90 -12.05 12.65 6.52
C LEU A 90 -11.81 11.70 7.72
N GLN A 91 -10.67 11.82 8.40
CA GLN A 91 -10.33 11.04 9.60
C GLN A 91 -11.30 11.26 10.78
N ARG A 92 -12.07 12.35 10.80
CA ARG A 92 -13.11 12.57 11.84
C ARG A 92 -14.29 11.61 11.71
N ARG A 93 -14.48 10.98 10.55
CA ARG A 93 -15.66 10.15 10.24
C ARG A 93 -15.31 8.73 9.80
N TYR A 94 -14.12 8.56 9.22
CA TYR A 94 -13.66 7.30 8.64
C TYR A 94 -12.25 6.95 9.12
N THR A 95 -11.91 5.66 9.07
CA THR A 95 -10.51 5.25 9.23
C THR A 95 -9.78 5.52 7.91
N ILE A 96 -9.00 6.60 7.85
CA ILE A 96 -8.21 6.97 6.68
C ILE A 96 -6.72 6.73 6.93
N ILE A 97 -6.07 6.04 5.99
CA ILE A 97 -4.62 5.90 5.91
C ILE A 97 -4.13 6.76 4.74
N PRO A 98 -3.24 7.73 4.96
CA PRO A 98 -2.62 8.49 3.87
C PRO A 98 -1.71 7.56 3.03
N GLY A 99 -1.86 7.67 1.71
CA GLY A 99 -1.16 6.89 0.72
C GLY A 99 -0.10 7.69 0.00
N TYR A 100 1.15 7.21 0.03
CA TYR A 100 2.28 7.75 -0.72
C TYR A 100 2.34 7.10 -2.10
N ALA A 101 2.17 7.89 -3.17
CA ALA A 101 2.36 7.41 -4.53
C ALA A 101 3.83 7.08 -4.81
N SER A 102 4.12 5.83 -5.17
CA SER A 102 5.47 5.38 -5.55
C SER A 102 6.06 6.20 -6.71
N ASP A 103 5.26 6.40 -7.76
CA ASP A 103 5.66 7.16 -8.93
C ASP A 103 5.56 8.68 -8.66
N PRO A 104 6.68 9.42 -8.73
CA PRO A 104 6.73 10.84 -8.41
C PRO A 104 5.88 11.70 -9.34
N ARG A 105 5.46 11.20 -10.51
CA ARG A 105 4.57 11.96 -11.43
C ARG A 105 3.19 12.23 -10.84
N PHE A 106 2.80 11.50 -9.80
CA PHE A 106 1.49 11.64 -9.15
C PHE A 106 1.54 12.44 -7.83
N ARG A 107 2.68 13.07 -7.49
CA ARG A 107 2.83 13.88 -6.27
C ARG A 107 3.78 15.07 -6.46
N ASP A 108 3.60 16.11 -5.66
CA ASP A 108 4.46 17.33 -5.69
C ASP A 108 5.50 17.41 -4.56
N TYR A 109 5.65 16.33 -3.79
CA TYR A 109 6.49 16.25 -2.59
C TYR A 109 7.35 15.00 -2.61
N ASN A 110 8.40 14.94 -1.78
CA ASN A 110 9.25 13.76 -1.61
C ASN A 110 8.82 12.89 -0.41
N ILE A 111 9.41 11.69 -0.27
CA ILE A 111 9.04 10.77 0.83
C ILE A 111 9.29 11.35 2.22
N THR A 112 10.37 12.12 2.42
CA THR A 112 10.67 12.76 3.70
C THR A 112 9.58 13.75 4.07
N ASP A 113 9.16 14.61 3.13
CA ASP A 113 8.08 15.58 3.37
C ASP A 113 6.78 14.87 3.75
N PHE A 114 6.47 13.75 3.09
CA PHE A 114 5.31 12.92 3.41
C PHE A 114 5.36 12.36 4.83
N MET A 115 6.52 11.84 5.24
CA MET A 115 6.75 11.26 6.57
C MET A 115 6.71 12.33 7.68
N GLU A 116 7.14 13.56 7.35
CA GLU A 116 7.06 14.71 8.22
C GLU A 116 5.61 15.19 8.39
N THR A 117 4.84 15.19 7.30
CA THR A 117 3.45 15.68 7.27
C THR A 117 2.46 14.70 7.89
N PHE A 118 2.55 13.42 7.56
CA PHE A 118 1.57 12.40 7.95
C PHE A 118 2.11 11.48 9.05
N LYS A 119 1.56 11.63 10.26
CA LYS A 119 1.90 10.77 11.41
C LYS A 119 0.95 9.58 11.51
N GLY A 120 1.42 8.50 12.14
CA GLY A 120 0.65 7.27 12.31
C GLY A 120 0.73 6.32 11.11
N PRO A 121 -0.28 5.45 10.90
CA PRO A 121 -0.28 4.45 9.84
C PRO A 121 -0.15 5.05 8.45
N LYS A 122 0.69 4.44 7.59
CA LYS A 122 0.93 4.92 6.21
C LYS A 122 0.86 3.78 5.20
N TRP A 123 0.43 4.11 3.98
CA TRP A 123 0.31 3.17 2.87
C TRP A 123 1.24 3.55 1.72
N TYR A 124 2.05 2.62 1.23
CA TYR A 124 2.90 2.82 0.05
C TYR A 124 2.16 2.31 -1.20
N LEU A 125 1.77 3.22 -2.08
CA LEU A 125 0.88 2.91 -3.21
C LEU A 125 1.65 2.42 -4.44
N GLY A 126 1.26 1.25 -4.96
CA GLY A 126 1.67 0.76 -6.28
C GLY A 126 3.12 0.26 -6.39
N ILE A 127 3.63 -0.43 -5.37
CA ILE A 127 4.98 -1.03 -5.37
C ILE A 127 5.14 -1.98 -6.56
N SER A 128 6.00 -1.61 -7.49
CA SER A 128 6.25 -2.36 -8.74
C SER A 128 7.66 -2.92 -8.83
N THR A 129 8.57 -2.46 -7.96
CA THR A 129 9.98 -2.87 -7.95
C THR A 129 10.49 -3.19 -6.55
N TRP A 130 11.56 -4.00 -6.46
CA TRP A 130 12.25 -4.27 -5.20
C TRP A 130 12.88 -3.01 -4.58
N ARG A 131 13.21 -2.02 -5.39
CA ARG A 131 13.72 -0.73 -4.92
C ARG A 131 12.64 0.01 -4.13
N GLU A 132 11.43 0.10 -4.68
CA GLU A 132 10.28 0.72 -4.00
C GLU A 132 9.88 -0.05 -2.74
N LEU A 133 9.92 -1.39 -2.78
CA LEU A 133 9.67 -2.20 -1.59
C LEU A 133 10.68 -1.92 -0.47
N ARG A 134 11.96 -1.80 -0.82
CA ARG A 134 13.03 -1.43 0.12
C ARG A 134 12.82 -0.04 0.69
N GLU A 135 12.45 0.92 -0.15
CA GLU A 135 12.09 2.27 0.28
C GLU A 135 10.92 2.24 1.28
N ALA A 136 9.84 1.51 0.99
CA ALA A 136 8.70 1.37 1.88
C ALA A 136 9.10 0.79 3.25
N ILE A 137 9.98 -0.22 3.28
CA ILE A 137 10.47 -0.83 4.52
C ILE A 137 11.39 0.14 5.28
N LEU A 138 12.32 0.79 4.59
CA LEU A 138 13.26 1.76 5.18
C LEU A 138 12.52 2.91 5.88
N PHE A 139 11.49 3.44 5.22
CA PHE A 139 10.65 4.50 5.77
C PHE A 139 9.52 3.97 6.68
N ASN A 140 9.56 2.70 7.08
CA ASN A 140 8.61 2.09 8.03
C ASN A 140 7.14 2.28 7.64
N PHE A 141 6.80 2.05 6.38
CA PHE A 141 5.40 1.96 5.97
C PHE A 141 4.71 0.75 6.60
N ASP A 142 3.50 0.96 7.09
CA ASP A 142 2.69 -0.08 7.74
C ASP A 142 2.01 -0.97 6.70
N TYR A 143 1.65 -0.39 5.56
CA TYR A 143 0.92 -1.03 4.48
C TYR A 143 1.52 -0.70 3.11
N GLY A 144 1.21 -1.52 2.12
CA GLY A 144 1.41 -1.16 0.72
C GLY A 144 0.65 -2.09 -0.22
N ASP A 145 0.36 -1.62 -1.42
CA ASP A 145 -0.14 -2.49 -2.49
C ASP A 145 0.97 -2.73 -3.52
N ILE A 146 1.04 -3.96 -4.00
CA ILE A 146 2.03 -4.38 -5.00
C ILE A 146 1.36 -4.57 -6.35
N THR A 147 2.09 -4.26 -7.42
CA THR A 147 1.70 -4.64 -8.77
C THR A 147 2.31 -5.99 -9.14
N GLY A 148 1.78 -6.63 -10.19
CA GLY A 148 2.33 -7.89 -10.69
C GLY A 148 3.80 -7.79 -11.11
N PHE A 149 4.28 -6.59 -11.46
CA PHE A 149 5.67 -6.35 -11.86
C PHE A 149 6.68 -6.64 -10.74
N LEU A 150 6.28 -6.47 -9.48
CA LEU A 150 7.15 -6.81 -8.34
C LEU A 150 7.48 -8.30 -8.30
N LEU A 151 6.53 -9.14 -8.74
CA LEU A 151 6.67 -10.59 -8.68
C LEU A 151 7.46 -11.15 -9.86
N GLY A 152 7.34 -10.56 -11.06
CA GLY A 152 8.08 -10.96 -12.24
C GLY A 152 7.48 -10.45 -13.55
N LYS A 153 7.99 -10.95 -14.68
CA LYS A 153 7.45 -10.63 -16.03
C LYS A 153 6.07 -11.24 -16.22
N PHE A 154 5.29 -10.68 -17.15
CA PHE A 154 3.93 -11.13 -17.46
C PHE A 154 3.82 -12.64 -17.77
N SER A 155 4.81 -13.22 -18.46
CA SER A 155 4.84 -14.67 -18.74
C SER A 155 5.05 -15.51 -17.48
N GLN A 156 5.88 -15.05 -16.55
CA GLN A 156 6.22 -15.76 -15.32
C GLN A 156 5.06 -15.72 -14.31
N ILE A 157 4.34 -14.59 -14.21
CA ILE A 157 3.21 -14.46 -13.29
C ILE A 157 1.98 -15.28 -13.71
N LYS A 158 2.00 -15.92 -14.89
CA LYS A 158 1.01 -16.94 -15.28
C LYS A 158 1.31 -18.30 -14.67
N ASP A 159 2.57 -18.58 -14.30
CA ASP A 159 2.95 -19.81 -13.63
C ASP A 159 2.66 -19.72 -12.12
N ARG A 160 1.74 -20.58 -11.68
CA ARG A 160 1.32 -20.65 -10.28
C ARG A 160 2.46 -21.01 -9.33
N LYS A 161 3.36 -21.93 -9.73
CA LYS A 161 4.49 -22.34 -8.89
C LYS A 161 5.47 -21.18 -8.72
N TYR A 162 5.74 -20.46 -9.79
CA TYR A 162 6.56 -19.25 -9.77
C TYR A 162 5.96 -18.20 -8.83
N VAL A 163 4.68 -17.85 -9.00
CA VAL A 163 4.02 -16.84 -8.16
C VAL A 163 4.06 -17.24 -6.68
N ARG A 164 3.77 -18.50 -6.35
CA ARG A 164 3.82 -18.98 -4.97
C ARG A 164 5.20 -18.80 -4.34
N ALA A 165 6.25 -19.20 -5.06
CA ALA A 165 7.62 -19.06 -4.60
C ALA A 165 7.98 -17.58 -4.38
N ARG A 166 7.62 -16.71 -5.33
CA ARG A 166 7.90 -15.27 -5.25
C ARG A 166 7.13 -14.55 -4.16
N VAL A 167 5.86 -14.89 -3.93
CA VAL A 167 5.08 -14.33 -2.81
C VAL A 167 5.65 -14.81 -1.48
N THR A 168 6.10 -16.06 -1.38
CA THR A 168 6.71 -16.59 -0.16
C THR A 168 8.03 -15.87 0.14
N GLU A 169 8.88 -15.65 -0.86
CA GLU A 169 10.11 -14.86 -0.73
C GLU A 169 9.82 -13.41 -0.31
N LEU A 170 8.84 -12.78 -0.95
CA LEU A 170 8.38 -11.44 -0.62
C LEU A 170 7.94 -11.33 0.84
N LEU A 171 7.08 -12.25 1.30
CA LEU A 171 6.60 -12.25 2.68
C LEU A 171 7.71 -12.53 3.69
N LYS A 172 8.65 -13.43 3.37
CA LYS A 172 9.84 -13.65 4.22
C LYS A 172 10.67 -12.39 4.35
N TYR A 173 10.85 -11.65 3.25
CA TYR A 173 11.60 -10.39 3.27
C TYR A 173 10.90 -9.33 4.11
N VAL A 174 9.59 -9.15 3.93
CA VAL A 174 8.78 -8.15 4.64
C VAL A 174 8.65 -8.45 6.14
N ASN A 175 8.61 -9.72 6.51
CA ASN A 175 8.49 -10.16 7.91
C ASN A 175 9.83 -10.44 8.59
N SER A 176 10.96 -10.28 7.88
CA SER A 176 12.27 -10.51 8.46
C SER A 176 12.52 -9.51 9.61
N PRO A 177 12.96 -9.98 10.80
CA PRO A 177 13.31 -9.09 11.91
C PRO A 177 14.55 -8.24 11.58
N TYR A 178 15.33 -8.64 10.58
CA TYR A 178 16.43 -7.86 10.02
C TYR A 178 15.88 -6.81 9.04
N LYS A 179 15.06 -5.88 9.55
CA LYS A 179 14.91 -4.58 8.91
C LYS A 179 16.33 -4.02 8.79
N GLN A 180 16.79 -3.75 7.57
CA GLN A 180 18.16 -3.30 7.27
C GLN A 180 18.69 -2.38 8.37
N THR A 181 19.75 -2.83 9.05
CA THR A 181 20.60 -1.93 9.83
C THR A 181 21.15 -0.91 8.86
N THR A 182 20.86 0.35 9.11
CA THR A 182 21.51 1.45 8.39
C THR A 182 22.98 1.51 8.81
N LEU A 183 23.86 2.18 8.05
CA LEU A 183 25.23 2.47 8.50
C LEU A 183 25.23 3.14 9.89
N TYR A 184 24.18 3.88 10.21
CA TYR A 184 23.96 4.51 11.51
C TYR A 184 23.83 3.49 12.67
N ASP A 185 23.24 2.32 12.42
CA ASP A 185 23.11 1.25 13.42
C ASP A 185 24.43 0.51 13.64
N PHE A 186 25.27 0.40 12.60
CA PHE A 186 26.62 -0.17 12.70
C PHE A 186 27.56 0.70 13.55
N VAL A 187 27.49 2.03 13.42
CA VAL A 187 28.30 2.97 14.21
C VAL A 187 27.95 2.91 15.70
N LYS A 188 26.67 2.68 16.06
CA LYS A 188 26.26 2.52 17.46
C LYS A 188 26.66 1.17 18.07
N LEU A 189 26.79 0.12 17.28
CA LEU A 189 27.20 -1.22 17.75
C LEU A 189 28.72 -1.42 17.80
N GLY A 190 29.50 -0.61 17.08
CA GLY A 190 30.97 -0.70 17.02
C GLY A 190 31.74 0.13 18.05
N GLY A 191 31.07 0.78 19.02
CA GLY A 191 31.71 1.74 19.93
C GLY A 191 32.33 1.16 21.20
N ASN A 192 32.16 -0.13 21.53
CA ASN A 192 32.46 -0.62 22.88
C ASN A 192 33.33 -1.88 22.98
N HIS A 193 34.06 -2.29 21.95
CA HIS A 193 35.11 -3.31 22.10
C HIS A 193 36.39 -2.94 21.34
N ALA A 194 37.16 -2.05 21.96
CA ALA A 194 38.60 -1.94 21.71
C ALA A 194 39.30 -1.68 23.05
N PHE A 195 39.55 -2.75 23.79
CA PHE A 195 40.64 -2.82 24.75
C PHE A 195 41.25 -4.23 24.70
N LEU A 196 42.58 -4.22 24.52
CA LEU A 196 43.55 -5.31 24.35
C LEU A 196 43.76 -5.78 22.90
#